data_AF-A0A172QRT6-F1
#
_entry.id   AF-A0A172QRT6-F1
#
_cell.length_a   1.000
_cell.length_b   1.000
_cell.length_c   1.000
_cell.angle_alpha   90.00
_cell.angle_beta   90.00
_cell.angle_gamma   90.00
#
_symmetry.space_group_name_H-M   'P 1'
#
loop_
_entity.id
_entity.type
_entity.pdbx_description
1 polymer ?
#
loop_
_entity_poly.entity_id
_entity_poly.type
_entity_poly.pdbx_seq_one_letter_code
_entity_poly.pdbx_strand_id
1 'polypeptide(L)'
;MRVYIPATFATLRGLNESRVITARSGYGFAVTPALLDFYVDGDEEEIAHAAFQDAAEASIRLLAIGDEESFPYRRVVISADIDESVITYQPENGESVVKLSPAQINLIDIAAIHIDVEASEADTKKAIEVIDESDLGEEDAELTVGDAQDNFMAWYDPEELPFLIELL
;
A
#
# COMPACT_ATOMS: atom_id res chain seq x y z
N MET A 1 -16.45 -1.33 -0.56
CA MET A 1 -15.41 -2.05 0.20
C MET A 1 -14.16 -1.19 0.28
N ARG A 2 -13.46 -1.17 1.43
CA ARG A 2 -12.19 -0.47 1.59
C ARG A 2 -11.07 -1.28 0.91
N VAL A 3 -10.31 -0.63 0.02
CA VAL A 3 -9.16 -1.21 -0.69
C VAL A 3 -7.92 -0.35 -0.40
N TYR A 4 -6.84 -1.01 -0.04
CA TYR A 4 -5.51 -0.45 0.18
C TYR A 4 -4.69 -0.62 -1.08
N ILE A 5 -4.23 0.49 -1.66
CA ILE A 5 -3.57 0.53 -2.95
C ILE A 5 -2.11 0.89 -2.71
N PRO A 6 -1.15 -0.02 -3.01
CA PRO A 6 0.26 0.32 -2.95
C PRO A 6 0.57 1.39 -3.98
N ALA A 7 1.33 2.40 -3.57
CA ALA A 7 1.65 3.54 -4.40
C ALA A 7 3.08 4.02 -4.11
N THR A 8 3.49 5.06 -4.84
CA THR A 8 4.71 5.83 -4.59
C THR A 8 4.37 7.31 -4.52
N PHE A 9 5.32 8.16 -4.12
CA PHE A 9 5.09 9.59 -4.06
C PHE A 9 4.80 10.22 -5.46
N ALA A 10 5.43 9.70 -6.53
CA ALA A 10 5.09 10.05 -7.91
C ALA A 10 3.63 9.72 -8.27
N THR A 11 3.08 8.65 -7.70
CA THR A 11 1.67 8.29 -7.87
C THR A 11 0.76 9.36 -7.27
N LEU A 12 1.10 9.92 -6.10
CA LEU A 12 0.37 11.02 -5.47
C LEU A 12 0.45 12.31 -6.28
N ARG A 13 1.60 12.63 -6.89
CA ARG A 13 1.71 13.78 -7.82
C ARG A 13 0.75 13.62 -8.99
N GLY A 14 0.76 12.45 -9.64
CA GLY A 14 -0.15 12.14 -10.74
C GLY A 14 -1.62 12.23 -10.34
N LEU A 15 -1.96 11.77 -9.13
CA LEU A 15 -3.30 11.90 -8.55
C LEU A 15 -3.73 13.37 -8.38
N ASN A 16 -2.84 14.23 -7.87
CA ASN A 16 -3.16 15.64 -7.66
C ASN A 16 -3.49 16.34 -8.99
N GLU A 17 -2.76 16.01 -10.06
CA GLU A 17 -2.94 16.59 -11.40
C GLU A 17 -4.17 16.03 -12.13
N SER A 18 -4.32 14.71 -12.15
CA SER A 18 -5.32 14.03 -12.99
C SER A 18 -6.62 13.70 -12.26
N ARG A 19 -6.62 13.79 -10.92
CA ARG A 19 -7.74 13.42 -10.03
C ARG A 19 -8.14 11.95 -10.08
N VAL A 20 -7.31 11.10 -10.70
CA VAL A 20 -7.50 9.66 -10.84
C VAL A 20 -6.16 8.96 -10.72
N ILE A 21 -6.09 7.84 -9.99
CA ILE A 21 -4.94 6.94 -10.06
C ILE A 21 -5.30 5.68 -10.83
N THR A 22 -4.30 5.05 -11.41
CA THR A 22 -4.40 3.68 -11.89
C THR A 22 -3.65 2.77 -10.93
N ALA A 23 -4.35 1.83 -10.29
CA ALA A 23 -3.69 0.83 -9.46
C ALA A 23 -2.72 0.01 -10.30
N ARG A 24 -1.46 -0.11 -9.85
CA ARG A 24 -0.41 -0.74 -10.66
C ARG A 24 -0.74 -2.21 -10.92
N SER A 25 -0.72 -2.60 -12.20
CA SER A 25 -1.17 -3.92 -12.67
C SER A 25 -2.61 -4.29 -12.29
N GLY A 26 -3.39 -3.35 -11.76
CA GLY A 26 -4.75 -3.53 -11.30
C GLY A 26 -4.91 -4.23 -9.96
N TYR A 27 -3.87 -4.35 -9.15
CA TYR A 27 -3.96 -5.02 -7.83
C TYR A 27 -4.09 -4.02 -6.67
N GLY A 28 -4.78 -4.46 -5.63
CA GLY A 28 -4.86 -3.84 -4.31
C GLY A 28 -5.12 -4.89 -3.24
N PHE A 29 -5.31 -4.45 -2.01
CA PHE A 29 -5.46 -5.33 -0.84
C PHE A 29 -6.70 -4.93 -0.05
N ALA A 30 -7.41 -5.90 0.51
CA ALA A 30 -8.63 -5.64 1.26
C ALA A 30 -8.93 -6.79 2.23
N VAL A 31 -9.92 -6.58 3.10
CA VAL A 31 -10.51 -7.65 3.90
C VAL A 31 -11.32 -8.56 2.98
N THR A 32 -10.70 -9.61 2.46
CA THR A 32 -11.37 -10.61 1.62
C THR A 32 -11.92 -11.76 2.49
N PRO A 33 -12.82 -12.60 1.95
CA PRO A 33 -13.21 -13.84 2.61
C PRO A 33 -12.03 -14.76 2.94
N ALA A 34 -11.00 -14.83 2.09
CA ALA A 34 -9.83 -15.67 2.34
C ALA A 34 -9.00 -15.15 3.51
N LEU A 35 -8.86 -13.83 3.64
CA LEU A 35 -8.20 -13.21 4.78
C LEU A 35 -8.99 -13.42 6.08
N LEU A 36 -10.31 -13.28 6.04
CA LEU A 36 -11.18 -13.56 7.18
C LEU A 36 -11.07 -15.03 7.64
N ASP A 37 -10.99 -15.98 6.70
CA ASP A 37 -10.84 -17.41 7.03
C ASP A 37 -9.44 -17.75 7.55
N PHE A 38 -8.41 -16.96 7.19
CA PHE A 38 -7.03 -17.16 7.63
C PHE A 38 -6.83 -16.77 9.11
N TYR A 39 -7.52 -15.71 9.57
CA TYR A 39 -7.45 -15.27 10.96
C TYR A 39 -8.42 -16.06 11.85
N VAL A 40 -7.88 -16.74 12.88
CA VAL A 40 -8.66 -17.56 13.83
C VAL A 40 -9.46 -16.69 14.81
N ASP A 41 -8.93 -15.51 15.13
CA ASP A 41 -9.51 -14.51 16.03
C ASP A 41 -9.01 -13.14 15.59
N GLY A 42 -9.71 -12.09 16.01
CA GLY A 42 -9.42 -10.71 15.68
C GLY A 42 -10.67 -9.96 15.23
N ASP A 43 -10.74 -8.67 15.55
CA ASP A 43 -11.84 -7.83 15.07
C ASP A 43 -11.63 -7.34 13.63
N GLU A 44 -12.64 -6.65 13.08
CA GLU A 44 -12.61 -6.16 11.71
C GLU A 44 -11.47 -5.15 11.48
N GLU A 45 -11.09 -4.37 12.51
CA GLU A 45 -10.02 -3.38 12.42
C GLU A 45 -8.64 -4.06 12.40
N GLU A 46 -8.43 -5.08 13.23
CA GLU A 46 -7.21 -5.89 13.24
C GLU A 46 -6.99 -6.62 11.91
N ILE A 47 -8.04 -7.22 11.34
CA ILE A 47 -7.95 -7.91 10.04
C ILE A 47 -7.75 -6.90 8.89
N ALA A 48 -8.40 -5.72 8.97
CA ALA A 48 -8.16 -4.64 8.02
C ALA A 48 -6.72 -4.10 8.08
N HIS A 49 -6.12 -4.08 9.27
CA HIS A 49 -4.72 -3.71 9.43
C HIS A 49 -3.78 -4.70 8.73
N ALA A 50 -4.08 -6.00 8.75
CA ALA A 50 -3.29 -6.99 8.01
C ALA A 50 -3.29 -6.71 6.50
N ALA A 51 -4.47 -6.48 5.92
CA ALA A 51 -4.57 -6.10 4.50
C ALA A 51 -3.85 -4.76 4.18
N PHE A 52 -3.83 -3.82 5.13
CA PHE A 52 -3.07 -2.58 5.00
C PHE A 52 -1.56 -2.83 4.99
N GLN A 53 -1.06 -3.72 5.86
CA GLN A 53 0.36 -4.07 5.91
C GLN A 53 0.83 -4.77 4.64
N ASP A 54 0.00 -5.64 4.05
CA ASP A 54 0.27 -6.25 2.75
C ASP A 54 0.42 -5.19 1.65
N ALA A 55 -0.42 -4.15 1.67
CA ALA A 55 -0.29 -3.01 0.76
C ALA A 55 0.97 -2.17 1.03
N ALA A 56 1.35 -1.99 2.31
CA ALA A 56 2.56 -1.27 2.69
C ALA A 56 3.82 -2.02 2.21
N GLU A 57 3.83 -3.35 2.32
CA GLU A 57 4.90 -4.19 1.79
C GLU A 57 4.96 -4.18 0.27
N ALA A 58 3.81 -4.21 -0.40
CA ALA A 58 3.75 -4.09 -1.84
C ALA A 58 4.27 -2.72 -2.33
N SER A 59 4.12 -1.66 -1.53
CA SER A 59 4.74 -0.36 -1.81
C SER A 59 6.28 -0.43 -1.76
N ILE A 60 6.88 -1.25 -0.88
CA ILE A 60 8.35 -1.49 -0.87
C ILE A 60 8.80 -2.08 -2.22
N ARG A 61 8.05 -3.05 -2.76
CA ARG A 61 8.31 -3.62 -4.09
C ARG A 61 8.21 -2.59 -5.21
N LEU A 62 7.33 -1.58 -5.07
CA LEU A 62 7.26 -0.48 -6.02
C LEU A 62 8.49 0.42 -5.94
N LEU A 63 8.97 0.73 -4.74
CA LEU A 63 10.16 1.54 -4.51
C LEU A 63 11.44 0.84 -4.97
N ALA A 64 11.52 -0.49 -4.82
CA ALA A 64 12.67 -1.30 -5.23
C ALA A 64 12.97 -1.25 -6.74
N ILE A 65 12.03 -0.78 -7.55
CA ILE A 65 12.23 -0.55 -8.99
C ILE A 65 13.20 0.60 -9.24
N GLY A 66 13.32 1.55 -8.30
CA GLY A 66 14.31 2.62 -8.33
C GLY A 66 14.00 3.77 -9.29
N ASP A 67 12.73 3.95 -9.68
CA ASP A 67 12.26 5.05 -10.54
C ASP A 67 11.56 6.19 -9.77
N GLU A 68 11.42 6.08 -8.44
CA GLU A 68 10.95 7.18 -7.59
C GLU A 68 12.08 8.15 -7.25
N GLU A 69 11.99 9.37 -7.77
CA GLU A 69 13.02 10.40 -7.52
C GLU A 69 12.79 11.18 -6.22
N SER A 70 11.53 11.37 -5.81
CA SER A 70 11.21 12.14 -4.61
C SER A 70 10.70 11.21 -3.53
N PHE A 71 11.41 11.16 -2.41
CA PHE A 71 11.16 10.20 -1.33
C PHE A 71 11.27 8.74 -1.77
N PRO A 72 12.42 8.31 -2.33
CA PRO A 72 12.65 6.93 -2.77
C PRO A 72 12.55 5.89 -1.65
N TYR A 73 12.51 6.33 -0.39
CA TYR A 73 12.49 5.47 0.78
C TYR A 73 11.27 5.71 1.67
N ARG A 74 10.16 6.22 1.11
CA ARG A 74 8.90 6.34 1.84
C ARG A 74 7.83 5.49 1.18
N ARG A 75 7.32 4.50 1.91
CA ARG A 75 6.13 3.75 1.49
C ARG A 75 4.96 4.70 1.36
N VAL A 76 4.09 4.40 0.39
CA VAL A 76 2.81 5.08 0.22
C VAL A 76 1.70 4.04 0.05
N VAL A 77 0.64 4.19 0.83
CA VAL A 77 -0.59 3.40 0.70
C VAL A 77 -1.77 4.34 0.60
N ILE A 78 -2.64 4.10 -0.37
CA ILE A 78 -3.88 4.87 -0.56
C ILE A 78 -5.05 3.99 -0.14
N SER A 79 -5.81 4.46 0.84
CA SER A 79 -7.04 3.83 1.30
C SER A 79 -8.21 4.39 0.49
N ALA A 80 -8.92 3.56 -0.27
CA ALA A 80 -10.03 3.98 -1.12
C ALA A 80 -11.29 3.12 -0.92
N ASP A 81 -12.47 3.73 -1.01
CA ASP A 81 -13.75 3.05 -1.00
C ASP A 81 -14.18 2.70 -2.42
N ILE A 82 -14.08 1.42 -2.77
CA ILE A 82 -14.33 0.92 -4.12
C ILE A 82 -15.63 0.10 -4.15
N ASP A 83 -16.40 0.26 -5.23
CA ASP A 83 -17.58 -0.57 -5.49
C ASP A 83 -17.18 -2.03 -5.72
N GLU A 84 -17.79 -2.97 -5.00
CA GLU A 84 -17.45 -4.39 -5.08
C GLU A 84 -17.66 -4.99 -6.49
N SER A 85 -18.52 -4.40 -7.33
CA SER A 85 -18.77 -4.88 -8.69
C SER A 85 -17.57 -4.78 -9.63
N VAL A 86 -16.55 -3.98 -9.28
CA VAL A 86 -15.30 -3.85 -10.05
C VAL A 86 -14.15 -4.68 -9.47
N ILE A 87 -14.41 -5.50 -8.45
CA ILE A 87 -13.41 -6.21 -7.68
C ILE A 87 -13.53 -7.71 -7.91
N THR A 88 -12.40 -8.36 -8.11
CA THR A 88 -12.28 -9.83 -8.12
C THR A 88 -11.24 -10.25 -7.08
N TYR A 89 -11.60 -11.14 -6.16
CA TYR A 89 -10.66 -11.72 -5.19
C TYR A 89 -9.59 -12.57 -5.90
N GLN A 90 -8.36 -12.54 -5.41
CA GLN A 90 -7.21 -13.26 -5.98
C GLN A 90 -6.46 -14.05 -4.90
N PRO A 91 -7.12 -14.97 -4.18
CA PRO A 91 -6.53 -15.70 -3.05
C PRO A 91 -5.30 -16.53 -3.45
N GLU A 92 -5.13 -16.86 -4.73
CA GLU A 92 -3.95 -17.53 -5.25
C GLU A 92 -2.67 -16.67 -5.21
N ASN A 93 -2.81 -15.35 -5.08
CA ASN A 93 -1.69 -14.39 -5.01
C ASN A 93 -1.48 -13.85 -3.58
N GLY A 94 -2.26 -14.30 -2.61
CA GLY A 94 -2.27 -13.82 -1.23
C GLY A 94 -3.70 -13.60 -0.72
N GLU A 95 -3.91 -13.79 0.58
CA GLU A 95 -5.22 -13.83 1.21
C GLU A 95 -5.98 -12.52 1.07
N SER A 96 -5.31 -11.37 1.16
CA SER A 96 -5.90 -10.04 1.07
C SER A 96 -6.01 -9.49 -0.36
N VAL A 97 -5.47 -10.20 -1.36
CA VAL A 97 -5.26 -9.65 -2.71
C VAL A 97 -6.57 -9.56 -3.50
N VAL A 98 -6.77 -8.39 -4.12
CA VAL A 98 -7.88 -8.13 -5.05
C VAL A 98 -7.40 -7.54 -6.36
N LYS A 99 -8.12 -7.85 -7.44
CA LYS A 99 -7.94 -7.26 -8.76
C LYS A 99 -9.09 -6.31 -9.09
N LEU A 100 -8.74 -5.12 -9.57
CA LEU A 100 -9.66 -4.05 -9.94
C LEU A 100 -9.83 -3.99 -11.46
N SER A 101 -11.08 -3.89 -11.93
CA SER A 101 -11.41 -3.75 -13.35
C SER A 101 -12.69 -2.91 -13.56
N PRO A 102 -12.57 -1.63 -13.97
CA PRO A 102 -11.33 -0.92 -14.31
C PRO A 102 -10.49 -0.62 -13.07
N ALA A 103 -9.17 -0.61 -13.24
CA ALA A 103 -8.21 -0.28 -12.18
C ALA A 103 -8.06 1.24 -11.95
N GLN A 104 -9.14 2.01 -12.13
CA GLN A 104 -9.14 3.47 -12.02
C GLN A 104 -9.86 3.90 -10.75
N ILE A 105 -9.21 4.71 -9.92
CA ILE A 105 -9.71 5.16 -8.63
C ILE A 105 -9.73 6.67 -8.64
N ASN A 106 -10.91 7.27 -8.47
CA ASN A 106 -11.03 8.72 -8.46
C ASN A 106 -10.62 9.26 -7.09
N LEU A 107 -10.13 10.49 -7.04
CA LEU A 107 -9.78 11.12 -5.77
C LEU A 107 -10.97 11.27 -4.82
N ILE A 108 -12.20 11.36 -5.34
CA ILE A 108 -13.40 11.39 -4.49
C ILE A 108 -13.67 10.05 -3.78
N ASP A 109 -13.11 8.96 -4.29
CA ASP A 109 -13.23 7.61 -3.71
C ASP A 109 -12.11 7.34 -2.68
N ILE A 110 -11.11 8.22 -2.59
CA ILE A 110 -10.01 8.07 -1.63
C ILE A 110 -10.48 8.57 -0.27
N ALA A 111 -10.22 7.76 0.74
CA ALA A 111 -10.59 8.04 2.12
C ALA A 111 -9.39 8.44 2.99
N ALA A 112 -8.18 7.99 2.66
CA ALA A 112 -6.95 8.40 3.34
C ALA A 112 -5.71 8.15 2.50
N ILE A 113 -4.67 8.95 2.75
CA ILE A 113 -3.33 8.77 2.20
C ILE A 113 -2.39 8.46 3.36
N HIS A 114 -1.60 7.40 3.22
CA HIS A 114 -0.63 6.98 4.21
C HIS A 114 0.77 7.11 3.62
N ILE A 115 1.67 7.78 4.32
CA ILE A 115 3.05 7.99 3.87
C ILE A 115 3.99 7.76 5.05
N ASP A 116 5.09 7.05 4.82
CA ASP A 116 6.17 7.01 5.80
C ASP A 116 6.68 8.41 6.13
N VAL A 117 7.19 8.58 7.35
CA VAL A 117 7.87 9.80 7.78
C VAL A 117 9.38 9.66 7.61
N GLU A 118 10.10 10.79 7.68
CA GLU A 118 11.57 10.82 7.56
C GLU A 118 12.27 9.80 8.48
N ALA A 119 11.75 9.60 9.69
CA ALA A 119 12.31 8.65 10.66
C ALA A 119 12.24 7.19 10.20
N SER A 120 11.31 6.84 9.31
CA SER A 120 11.09 5.48 8.79
C SER A 120 11.91 5.18 7.53
N GLU A 121 12.54 6.19 6.93
CA GLU A 121 13.28 6.03 5.67
C GLU A 121 14.47 5.09 5.81
N ALA A 122 15.13 5.08 6.96
CA ALA A 122 16.31 4.25 7.18
C ALA A 122 16.00 2.75 7.11
N ASP A 123 14.85 2.32 7.66
CA ASP A 123 14.45 0.91 7.65
C ASP A 123 13.79 0.54 6.33
N THR A 124 12.95 1.42 5.77
CA THR A 124 12.39 1.24 4.41
C THR A 124 13.48 1.06 3.37
N LYS A 125 14.57 1.84 3.48
CA LYS A 125 15.73 1.70 2.60
C LYS A 125 16.39 0.32 2.72
N LYS A 126 16.53 -0.23 3.92
CA LYS A 126 17.09 -1.59 4.09
C LYS A 126 16.15 -2.63 3.52
N ALA A 127 14.85 -2.50 3.78
CA ALA A 127 13.83 -3.42 3.28
C ALA A 127 13.80 -3.46 1.74
N ILE A 128 13.97 -2.32 1.07
CA ILE A 128 14.08 -2.25 -0.40
C ILE A 128 15.21 -3.13 -0.94
N GLU A 129 16.36 -3.19 -0.25
CA GLU A 129 17.52 -3.95 -0.72
C GLU A 129 17.37 -5.47 -0.60
N VAL A 130 16.38 -5.95 0.17
CA VAL A 130 16.20 -7.38 0.50
C VAL A 130 14.78 -7.88 0.26
N ILE A 131 13.91 -7.10 -0.39
CA ILE A 131 12.50 -7.46 -0.57
C ILE A 131 12.33 -8.71 -1.45
N ASP A 132 13.19 -8.90 -2.45
CA ASP A 132 13.17 -10.09 -3.30
C ASP A 132 13.58 -11.36 -2.52
N GLU A 133 14.60 -11.26 -1.66
CA GLU A 133 15.02 -12.34 -0.77
C GLU A 133 13.95 -12.66 0.29
N SER A 134 13.27 -11.64 0.81
CA SER A 134 12.12 -11.80 1.71
C SER A 134 10.99 -12.54 1.02
N ASP A 135 10.67 -12.20 -0.24
CA ASP A 135 9.65 -12.90 -1.05
C ASP A 135 9.99 -14.37 -1.30
N LEU A 136 11.28 -14.73 -1.23
CA LEU A 136 11.78 -16.10 -1.37
C LEU A 136 11.87 -16.83 -0.02
N GLY A 137 11.49 -16.20 1.09
CA GLY A 137 11.44 -16.78 2.43
C GLY A 137 12.80 -16.83 3.15
N GLU A 138 13.71 -15.90 2.85
CA GLU A 138 14.95 -15.75 3.62
C GLU A 138 14.67 -15.05 4.95
N GLU A 139 14.87 -15.76 6.08
CA GLU A 139 14.51 -15.30 7.43
C GLU A 139 15.11 -13.93 7.80
N ASP A 140 16.39 -13.69 7.50
CA ASP A 140 17.04 -12.40 7.80
C ASP A 140 16.45 -11.24 6.96
N ALA A 141 16.00 -11.54 5.73
CA ALA A 141 15.34 -10.58 4.86
C ALA A 141 13.90 -10.29 5.33
N GLU A 142 13.14 -11.32 5.72
CA GLU A 142 11.81 -11.18 6.31
C GLU A 142 11.85 -10.31 7.58
N LEU A 143 12.84 -10.53 8.46
CA LEU A 143 13.03 -9.68 9.65
C LEU A 143 13.33 -8.22 9.28
N THR A 144 14.15 -8.00 8.25
CA THR A 144 14.50 -6.64 7.78
C THR A 144 13.30 -5.92 7.17
N VAL A 145 12.44 -6.63 6.43
CA VAL A 145 11.17 -6.08 5.92
C VAL A 145 10.19 -5.81 7.06
N GLY A 146 10.14 -6.71 8.05
CA GLY A 146 9.37 -6.55 9.28
C GLY A 146 9.74 -5.29 10.06
N ASP A 147 11.02 -4.96 10.20
CA ASP A 147 11.49 -3.72 10.83
C ASP A 147 10.91 -2.46 10.15
N ALA A 148 10.76 -2.49 8.81
CA ALA A 148 10.10 -1.41 8.09
C ALA A 148 8.57 -1.40 8.33
N GLN A 149 7.92 -2.57 8.40
CA GLN A 149 6.49 -2.71 8.67
C GLN A 149 6.08 -2.26 10.08
N ASP A 150 6.95 -2.44 11.08
CA ASP A 150 6.75 -1.97 12.45
C ASP A 150 6.68 -0.42 12.56
N ASN A 151 7.17 0.30 11.54
CA ASN A 151 7.03 1.74 11.48
C ASN A 151 5.63 2.15 11.02
N PHE A 152 4.90 2.87 11.88
CA PHE A 152 3.60 3.45 11.52
C PHE A 152 3.73 4.52 10.44
N MET A 153 2.89 4.39 9.40
CA MET A 153 2.76 5.40 8.34
C MET A 153 1.89 6.57 8.83
N ALA A 154 2.28 7.80 8.53
CA ALA A 154 1.48 8.99 8.83
C ALA A 154 0.20 8.99 8.00
N TRP A 155 -0.92 9.30 8.65
CA TRP A 155 -2.24 9.41 8.05
C TRP A 155 -2.50 10.85 7.62
N TYR A 156 -3.05 11.03 6.41
CA TYR A 156 -3.46 12.32 5.88
C TYR A 156 -4.84 12.24 5.26
N ASP A 157 -5.61 13.32 5.42
CA ASP A 157 -6.88 13.49 4.73
C ASP A 157 -6.63 13.75 3.23
N PRO A 158 -7.46 13.22 2.32
CA PRO A 158 -7.35 13.49 0.89
C PRO A 158 -7.35 14.98 0.51
N GLU A 159 -7.98 15.84 1.32
CA GLU A 159 -7.95 17.30 1.15
C GLU A 159 -6.56 17.90 1.35
N GLU A 160 -5.67 17.22 2.08
CA GLU A 160 -4.29 17.65 2.31
C GLU A 160 -3.35 17.33 1.15
N LEU A 161 -3.79 16.55 0.15
CA LEU A 161 -2.95 16.13 -0.97
C LEU A 161 -2.21 17.28 -1.68
N PRO A 162 -2.84 18.43 -2.03
CA PRO A 162 -2.13 19.53 -2.66
C PRO A 162 -0.98 20.07 -1.79
N PHE A 163 -1.18 20.10 -0.47
CA PHE A 163 -0.18 20.57 0.49
C PHE A 163 0.96 19.56 0.63
N LEU A 164 0.64 18.25 0.68
CA LEU A 164 1.65 17.19 0.71
C LEU A 164 2.60 17.28 -0.48
N ILE A 165 2.07 17.50 -1.69
CA ILE A 165 2.89 17.61 -2.91
C ILE A 165 3.76 18.87 -2.94
N GLU A 166 3.37 19.95 -2.26
CA GLU A 166 4.14 21.20 -2.23
C GLU A 166 5.24 21.22 -1.17
N LEU A 167 5.07 20.48 -0.06
CA LEU A 167 5.92 20.59 1.13
C LEU A 167 6.79 19.39 1.42
N LEU A 168 6.40 18.23 0.91
CA LEU A 168 7.27 17.08 0.80
C LEU A 168 7.87 17.14 -0.61
#